data_AF-A0A392RED4-F1
#
_entry.id   AF-A0A392RED4-F1
#
_cell.length_a   1.000
_cell.length_b   1.000
_cell.length_c   1.000
_cell.angle_alpha   90.00
_cell.angle_beta   90.00
_cell.angle_gamma   90.00
#
_symmetry.space_group_name_H-M   'P 1'
#
loop_
_entity.id
_entity.type
_entity.pdbx_description
1 polymer ?
#
loop_
_entity_poly.entity_id
_entity_poly.type
_entity_poly.pdbx_seq_one_letter_code
_entity_poly.pdbx_strand_id
1 'polypeptide(L)'
;AAEAFPYEEPSKVVNSDDGLEIKKLGISQDIVSALEKKGITKLFPIQRAVLEPAMQGRDMIGRARTGTGKTLAFGIPIMDKIIQFNAKHG
;
A
#
# COMPACT_ATOMS: atom_id res chain seq x y z
N ALA A 1 11.62 22.23 -12.50
CA ALA A 1 12.44 21.53 -11.50
C ALA A 1 11.50 20.69 -10.65
N ALA A 2 11.67 19.37 -10.60
CA ALA A 2 10.83 18.52 -9.76
C ALA A 2 11.25 18.75 -8.30
N GLU A 3 10.36 19.34 -7.51
CA GLU A 3 10.57 19.52 -6.07
C GLU A 3 10.77 18.14 -5.45
N ALA A 4 11.97 17.93 -4.90
CA ALA A 4 12.29 16.72 -4.18
C ALA A 4 11.51 16.75 -2.86
N PHE A 5 10.50 15.89 -2.74
CA PHE A 5 9.89 15.59 -1.45
C PHE A 5 11.01 15.10 -0.49
N PRO A 6 11.24 15.77 0.64
CA PRO A 6 12.31 15.41 1.56
C PRO A 6 12.10 13.97 2.05
N TYR A 7 13.14 13.15 1.90
CA TYR A 7 13.14 11.77 2.41
C TYR A 7 13.62 11.80 3.86
N GLU A 8 12.68 11.76 4.80
CA GLU A 8 13.01 11.58 6.22
C GLU A 8 13.21 10.10 6.56
N GLU A 9 14.19 9.82 7.42
CA GLU A 9 14.48 8.45 7.86
C GLU A 9 13.29 7.86 8.62
N PRO A 10 12.97 6.56 8.40
CA PRO A 10 11.77 5.90 8.95
C PRO A 10 11.75 5.77 10.48
N SER A 11 12.78 6.27 11.19
CA SER A 11 12.94 6.13 12.63
C SER A 11 12.61 7.39 13.44
N LYS A 12 12.39 8.57 12.83
CA LYS A 12 12.23 9.81 13.63
C LYS A 12 11.07 10.75 13.36
N VAL A 13 10.28 10.60 12.30
CA VAL A 13 9.02 11.36 12.17
C VAL A 13 7.94 10.46 11.61
N VAL A 14 7.32 9.68 12.49
CA VAL A 14 5.96 9.19 12.25
C VAL A 14 5.10 9.88 13.30
N ASN A 15 4.50 11.01 12.95
CA ASN A 15 3.29 11.42 13.62
C ASN A 15 2.34 10.23 13.48
N SER A 16 1.96 9.62 14.60
CA SER A 16 1.21 8.36 14.68
C SER A 16 -0.17 8.40 13.99
N ASP A 17 -0.52 9.53 13.38
CA ASP A 17 -1.81 9.89 12.81
C ASP A 17 -1.87 9.88 11.26
N ASP A 18 -0.74 9.80 10.53
CA ASP A 18 -0.73 9.91 9.05
C ASP A 18 -0.79 8.56 8.28
N GLY A 19 -0.73 7.43 8.98
CA GLY A 19 -0.83 6.11 8.35
C GLY A 19 -2.28 5.70 8.12
N LEU A 20 -2.69 5.49 6.86
CA LEU A 20 -4.03 5.00 6.55
C LEU A 20 -4.17 3.55 6.99
N GLU A 21 -5.21 3.26 7.77
CA GLU A 21 -5.51 1.91 8.23
C GLU A 21 -5.83 1.01 7.05
N ILE A 22 -5.24 -0.19 7.05
CA ILE A 22 -5.46 -1.16 5.98
C ILE A 22 -6.93 -1.56 5.80
N LYS A 23 -7.72 -1.47 6.88
CA LYS A 23 -9.17 -1.74 6.89
C LYS A 23 -9.98 -0.74 6.06
N LYS A 24 -9.45 0.47 5.84
CA LYS A 24 -10.13 1.54 5.11
C LYS A 24 -9.81 1.55 3.61
N LEU A 25 -8.99 0.62 3.13
CA LEU A 25 -8.50 0.58 1.75
C LEU A 25 -9.42 -0.13 0.76
N GLY A 26 -10.50 -0.75 1.23
CA GLY A 26 -11.45 -1.46 0.36
C GLY A 26 -10.84 -2.71 -0.32
N ILE A 27 -9.79 -3.29 0.27
CA ILE A 27 -9.16 -4.54 -0.18
C ILE A 27 -9.77 -5.75 0.54
N SER A 28 -9.56 -6.95 -0.01
CA SER A 28 -10.05 -8.22 0.54
C SER A 28 -9.68 -8.42 2.01
N GLN A 29 -10.63 -8.92 2.80
CA GLN A 29 -10.45 -9.21 4.22
C GLN A 29 -9.35 -10.25 4.48
N ASP A 30 -9.10 -11.14 3.53
CA ASP A 30 -8.01 -12.12 3.64
C ASP A 30 -6.65 -11.42 3.63
N ILE A 31 -6.50 -10.39 2.78
CA ILE A 31 -5.28 -9.58 2.70
C ILE A 31 -5.13 -8.76 3.99
N VAL A 32 -6.20 -8.12 4.46
CA VAL A 32 -6.20 -7.36 5.72
C VAL A 32 -5.73 -8.25 6.87
N SER A 33 -6.34 -9.42 7.03
CA SER A 33 -6.01 -10.37 8.10
C SER A 33 -4.56 -10.88 8.00
N ALA A 34 -4.06 -11.14 6.78
CA ALA A 34 -2.69 -11.58 6.57
C ALA A 34 -1.67 -10.47 6.92
N LEU A 35 -1.98 -9.21 6.61
CA LEU A 35 -1.15 -8.06 6.95
C LEU A 35 -1.15 -7.81 8.47
N GLU A 36 -2.30 -7.88 9.14
CA GLU A 36 -2.40 -7.72 10.59
C GLU A 36 -1.59 -8.80 11.34
N LYS A 37 -1.65 -10.06 10.90
CA LYS A 37 -0.85 -11.15 11.47
C LYS A 37 0.66 -10.91 11.35
N LYS A 38 1.09 -10.11 10.37
CA LYS A 38 2.49 -9.68 10.19
C LYS A 38 2.82 -8.38 10.92
N GLY A 39 1.90 -7.84 11.72
CA GLY A 39 2.05 -6.58 12.44
C GLY A 39 1.88 -5.34 11.56
N ILE A 40 1.40 -5.48 10.33
CA ILE A 40 1.19 -4.37 9.39
C ILE A 40 -0.25 -3.93 9.50
N THR A 41 -0.49 -2.83 10.22
CA THR A 41 -1.84 -2.27 10.45
C THR A 41 -2.08 -0.95 9.71
N LYS A 42 -1.00 -0.25 9.34
CA LYS A 42 -1.01 1.00 8.60
C LYS A 42 -0.06 0.92 7.40
N LEU A 43 -0.45 1.50 6.28
CA LEU A 43 0.43 1.65 5.12
C LEU A 43 1.32 2.88 5.28
N PHE A 44 2.53 2.81 4.71
CA PHE A 44 3.39 3.98 4.54
C PHE A 44 2.77 4.96 3.52
N PRO A 45 3.06 6.27 3.61
CA PRO A 45 2.51 7.27 2.69
C PRO A 45 2.71 6.93 1.21
N ILE A 46 3.88 6.40 0.83
CA ILE A 46 4.17 6.00 -0.54
C ILE A 46 3.34 4.79 -1.00
N GLN A 47 3.03 3.86 -0.09
CA GLN A 47 2.19 2.70 -0.40
C GLN A 47 0.75 3.13 -0.64
N ARG A 48 0.23 4.10 0.13
CA ARG A 48 -1.08 4.71 -0.10
C ARG A 48 -1.15 5.40 -1.46
N ALA A 49 -0.17 6.25 -1.76
CA ALA A 49 -0.11 7.01 -3.02
C ALA A 49 -0.09 6.07 -4.25
N VAL A 50 0.43 4.86 -4.08
CA VAL A 50 0.42 3.82 -5.11
C VAL A 50 -0.92 3.08 -5.12
N LEU A 51 -1.47 2.74 -3.96
CA LEU A 51 -2.61 1.84 -3.89
C LEU A 51 -3.89 2.45 -4.50
N GLU A 52 -4.20 3.73 -4.22
CA GLU A 52 -5.40 4.39 -4.77
C GLU A 52 -5.47 4.33 -6.32
N PRO A 53 -4.44 4.77 -7.08
CA PRO A 53 -4.45 4.66 -8.53
C PRO A 53 -4.37 3.20 -9.03
N ALA A 54 -3.67 2.30 -8.33
CA ALA A 54 -3.55 0.90 -8.74
C ALA A 54 -4.89 0.16 -8.66
N MET A 55 -5.66 0.43 -7.60
CA MET A 55 -7.02 -0.10 -7.41
C MET A 55 -7.99 0.41 -8.49
N GLN A 56 -7.77 1.61 -9.01
CA GLN A 56 -8.53 2.16 -10.14
C GLN A 56 -8.08 1.60 -11.50
N GLY A 57 -7.08 0.72 -11.53
CA GLY A 57 -6.56 0.13 -12.76
C GLY A 57 -5.77 1.10 -13.64
N ARG A 58 -5.25 2.19 -13.05
CA ARG A 58 -4.40 3.15 -13.77
C ARG A 58 -2.94 2.68 -13.76
N ASP A 59 -2.25 2.95 -14.86
CA ASP A 59 -0.80 2.75 -14.94
C ASP A 59 -0.06 3.77 -14.08
N MET A 60 1.04 3.34 -13.47
CA MET A 60 1.74 4.14 -12.48
C MET A 60 3.23 3.86 -12.46
N ILE A 61 4.01 4.92 -12.18
CA ILE A 61 5.45 4.83 -11.99
C ILE A 61 5.77 5.29 -10.56
N GLY A 62 6.17 4.36 -9.70
CA GLY A 62 6.55 4.63 -8.32
C GLY A 62 8.07 4.76 -8.18
N ARG A 63 8.60 5.97 -7.98
CA ARG A 63 10.01 6.18 -7.62
C ARG A 63 10.13 6.28 -6.09
N ALA A 64 10.71 5.26 -5.46
CA ALA A 64 11.00 5.30 -4.03
C ALA A 64 12.32 4.59 -3.72
N ARG A 65 12.98 4.96 -2.61
CA ARG A 65 14.23 4.32 -2.14
C ARG A 65 13.99 2.87 -1.69
N THR A 66 15.01 2.04 -1.63
CA THR A 66 14.91 0.67 -1.07
C THR A 66 14.51 0.74 0.41
N GLY A 67 13.74 -0.23 0.91
CA GLY A 67 13.23 -0.23 2.28
C GLY A 67 11.92 0.52 2.52
N THR A 68 11.39 1.24 1.52
CA THR A 68 10.13 2.02 1.61
C THR A 68 8.85 1.20 1.36
N GLY A 69 8.95 -0.13 1.28
CA GLY A 69 7.78 -1.00 1.15
C GLY A 69 7.10 -1.03 -0.23
N LYS A 70 7.80 -0.66 -1.32
CA LYS A 70 7.30 -0.77 -2.71
C LYS A 70 6.73 -2.15 -3.06
N THR A 71 7.35 -3.23 -2.56
CA THR A 71 6.90 -4.60 -2.82
C THR A 71 5.45 -4.82 -2.40
N LEU A 72 5.07 -4.34 -1.21
CA LEU A 72 3.67 -4.42 -0.75
C LEU A 72 2.78 -3.44 -1.51
N ALA A 73 3.30 -2.26 -1.88
CA ALA A 73 2.57 -1.26 -2.64
C ALA A 73 2.03 -1.82 -3.99
N PHE A 74 2.82 -2.66 -4.67
CA PHE A 74 2.41 -3.33 -5.90
C PHE A 74 1.73 -4.69 -5.64
N GLY A 75 2.19 -5.45 -4.63
CA GLY A 75 1.69 -6.79 -4.36
C GLY A 75 0.24 -6.83 -3.86
N ILE A 76 -0.15 -5.89 -3.00
CA ILE A 76 -1.52 -5.78 -2.46
C ILE A 76 -2.58 -5.68 -3.57
N PRO A 77 -2.51 -4.70 -4.50
CA PRO A 77 -3.54 -4.56 -5.54
C PRO A 77 -3.54 -5.74 -6.53
N ILE A 78 -2.39 -6.38 -6.79
CA ILE A 78 -2.33 -7.58 -7.63
C ILE A 78 -3.07 -8.75 -6.97
N MET A 79 -2.74 -9.04 -5.70
CA MET A 79 -3.38 -10.12 -4.94
C MET A 79 -4.87 -9.88 -4.78
N ASP A 80 -5.27 -8.64 -4.52
CA ASP A 80 -6.68 -8.28 -4.36
C ASP A 80 -7.48 -8.55 -5.64
N LYS A 81 -6.94 -8.16 -6.81
CA LYS A 81 -7.55 -8.50 -8.11
C LYS A 81 -7.67 -10.00 -8.34
N ILE A 82 -6.64 -10.79 -8.01
CA ILE A 82 -6.66 -12.25 -8.17
C ILE A 82 -7.74 -12.87 -7.27
N ILE A 83 -7.81 -12.46 -6.00
CA ILE A 83 -8.79 -12.98 -5.04
C ILE A 83 -10.22 -12.63 -5.49
N GLN A 84 -10.46 -11.37 -5.88
CA GLN A 84 -11.76 -10.95 -6.37
C GLN A 84 -12.16 -11.66 -7.68
N PHE A 85 -11.20 -11.87 -8.59
CA PHE A 85 -11.43 -12.62 -9.82
C PHE A 85 -11.85 -14.06 -9.53
N ASN A 86 -11.12 -14.75 -8.66
CA ASN A 86 -11.44 -16.12 -8.25
C ASN A 86 -12.79 -16.21 -7.54
N ALA A 87 -13.12 -15.25 -6.67
CA ALA A 87 -14.42 -15.21 -5.98
C ALA A 87 -15.63 -15.00 -6.93
N LYS A 88 -15.40 -14.43 -8.12
CA LYS A 88 -16.44 -14.26 -9.15
C LYS A 88 -16.57 -15.43 -10.13
N HIS A 89 -15.55 -16.29 -10.25
CA HIS A 89 -15.47 -17.32 -11.29
C HIS A 89 -15.21 -18.74 -10.77
N GLY A 90 -15.09 -18.93 -9.45
CA GLY A 90 -15.14 -20.23 -8.78
C GLY A 90 -16.53 -20.51 -8.25
#